data_AF-A0A371I8F3-F1
#
_entry.id   AF-A0A371I8F3-F1
#
_cell.length_a   1.000
_cell.length_b   1.000
_cell.length_c   1.000
_cell.angle_alpha   90.00
_cell.angle_beta   90.00
_cell.angle_gamma   90.00
#
_symmetry.space_group_name_H-M   'P 1'
#
loop_
_entity.id
_entity.type
_entity.pdbx_description
1 polymer ?
#
loop_
_entity_poly.entity_id
_entity_poly.type
_entity_poly.pdbx_seq_one_letter_code
_entity_poly.pdbx_strand_id
1 'polypeptide(L)'
;MSKIILCNDDDVEKSIVLLFENMDFDKKTIGRILARCPEIFAASINKTLQRKIEFLGGVGVSKTFLPGVIRKYPELLVSDIDKTILQRIMYLMKLGLSEEDIAYMVRTFSPLLGYSIEGVLRPKIEFLVNSMEKPVRDVVGYPRYFSYSLEKKIKPRFWVLKTRDIKFSLKDMLGKNDEEFAAEFMGIGRMLVCPPVSSNDSL
;
A
#
# COMPACT_ATOMS: atom_id res chain seq x y z
N MET A 1 -42.53 -23.64 -6.14
CA MET A 1 -42.31 -22.53 -7.10
C MET A 1 -41.32 -21.56 -6.47
N SER A 2 -40.07 -21.59 -6.91
CA SER A 2 -39.04 -20.64 -6.47
C SER A 2 -38.51 -19.95 -7.72
N LYS A 3 -39.03 -18.76 -8.03
CA LYS A 3 -38.50 -17.91 -9.09
C LYS A 3 -37.21 -17.28 -8.56
N ILE A 4 -36.08 -17.82 -8.98
CA ILE A 4 -34.80 -17.09 -8.89
C ILE A 4 -34.98 -15.87 -9.80
N ILE A 5 -35.11 -14.69 -9.19
CA ILE A 5 -34.96 -13.43 -9.91
C ILE A 5 -33.48 -13.36 -10.28
N LEU A 6 -33.15 -13.78 -11.49
CA LEU A 6 -31.91 -13.36 -12.14
C LEU A 6 -32.06 -11.84 -12.30
N CYS A 7 -31.39 -11.06 -11.46
CA CYS A 7 -31.06 -9.70 -11.85
C CYS A 7 -30.32 -9.82 -13.17
N ASN A 8 -30.80 -9.18 -14.23
CA ASN A 8 -30.10 -9.18 -15.51
C ASN A 8 -28.67 -8.69 -15.28
N ASP A 9 -27.68 -9.44 -15.76
CA ASP A 9 -26.26 -9.09 -15.62
C ASP A 9 -25.97 -7.66 -16.16
N ASP A 10 -26.71 -7.23 -17.19
CA ASP A 10 -26.68 -5.88 -17.78
C ASP A 10 -27.07 -4.76 -16.80
N ASP A 11 -27.95 -5.01 -15.82
CA ASP A 11 -28.38 -3.99 -14.85
C ASP A 11 -27.36 -3.82 -13.73
N VAL A 12 -26.65 -4.89 -13.38
CA VAL A 12 -25.57 -4.86 -12.39
C VAL A 12 -24.42 -4.06 -12.97
N GLU A 13 -23.88 -4.43 -14.14
CA GLU A 13 -22.75 -3.73 -14.76
C GLU A 13 -22.97 -2.22 -14.88
N LYS A 14 -24.12 -1.80 -15.41
CA LYS A 14 -24.49 -0.37 -15.53
C LYS A 14 -24.49 0.34 -14.18
N SER A 15 -24.99 -0.31 -13.14
CA SER A 15 -25.02 0.26 -11.78
C SER A 15 -23.60 0.51 -11.23
N ILE A 16 -22.66 -0.39 -11.50
CA ILE A 16 -21.25 -0.26 -11.07
C ILE A 16 -20.57 0.89 -11.80
N VAL A 17 -20.77 0.96 -13.11
CA VAL A 17 -20.18 1.99 -13.95
C VAL A 17 -20.69 3.36 -13.52
N LEU A 18 -22.01 3.54 -13.38
CA LEU A 18 -22.63 4.79 -12.93
C LEU A 18 -22.10 5.25 -11.56
N LEU A 19 -21.98 4.32 -10.63
CA LEU A 19 -21.42 4.58 -9.31
C LEU A 19 -19.98 5.11 -9.40
N PHE A 20 -19.13 4.49 -10.22
CA PHE A 20 -17.75 4.92 -10.38
C PHE A 20 -17.62 6.23 -11.16
N GLU A 21 -18.51 6.47 -12.12
CA GLU A 21 -18.63 7.77 -12.79
C GLU A 21 -19.04 8.88 -11.79
N ASN A 22 -19.94 8.59 -10.85
CA ASN A 22 -20.29 9.51 -9.74
C ASN A 22 -19.14 9.75 -8.75
N MET A 23 -18.07 8.94 -8.80
CA MET A 23 -16.82 9.14 -8.05
C MET A 23 -15.74 9.84 -8.90
N ASP A 24 -16.12 10.41 -10.05
CA ASP A 24 -15.25 11.09 -11.01
C ASP A 24 -14.16 10.19 -11.62
N PHE A 25 -14.40 8.87 -11.70
CA PHE A 25 -13.49 7.99 -12.44
C PHE A 25 -13.74 8.02 -13.94
N ASP A 26 -12.67 8.21 -14.70
CA ASP A 26 -12.70 8.06 -16.15
C ASP A 26 -12.86 6.59 -16.57
N LYS A 27 -13.40 6.35 -17.77
CA LYS A 27 -13.67 5.00 -18.29
C LYS A 27 -12.44 4.09 -18.30
N LYS A 28 -11.23 4.62 -18.52
CA LYS A 28 -9.98 3.84 -18.49
C LYS A 28 -9.61 3.44 -17.06
N THR A 29 -9.85 4.30 -16.08
CA THR A 29 -9.69 3.97 -14.66
C THR A 29 -10.71 2.94 -14.20
N ILE A 30 -11.97 3.07 -14.62
CA ILE A 30 -13.03 2.07 -14.36
C ILE A 30 -12.61 0.71 -14.92
N GLY A 31 -12.22 0.64 -16.20
CA GLY A 31 -11.75 -0.61 -16.82
C GLY A 31 -10.59 -1.26 -16.07
N ARG A 32 -9.62 -0.47 -15.57
CA ARG A 32 -8.51 -0.99 -14.74
C ARG A 32 -8.98 -1.53 -13.38
N ILE A 33 -9.97 -0.89 -12.76
CA ILE A 33 -10.55 -1.35 -11.48
C ILE A 33 -11.27 -2.68 -11.70
N LEU A 34 -12.14 -2.76 -12.71
CA LEU A 34 -12.91 -3.96 -13.03
C LEU A 34 -12.02 -5.13 -13.44
N ALA A 35 -10.95 -4.87 -14.21
CA ALA A 35 -9.99 -5.90 -14.59
C ALA A 35 -9.17 -6.45 -13.39
N ARG A 36 -8.96 -5.62 -12.36
CA ARG A 36 -8.24 -6.03 -11.14
C ARG A 36 -9.13 -6.70 -10.10
N CYS A 37 -10.41 -6.37 -10.08
CA CYS A 37 -11.37 -6.87 -9.11
C CYS A 37 -12.68 -7.27 -9.80
N PRO A 38 -12.67 -8.35 -10.61
CA PRO A 38 -13.86 -8.85 -11.29
C PRO A 38 -14.92 -9.35 -10.29
N GLU A 39 -14.54 -9.69 -9.06
CA GLU A 39 -15.45 -10.14 -8.01
C GLU A 39 -16.47 -9.07 -7.61
N ILE A 40 -16.23 -7.81 -7.99
CA ILE A 40 -17.16 -6.72 -7.77
C ILE A 40 -18.54 -7.05 -8.36
N PHE A 41 -18.61 -7.67 -9.55
CA PHE A 41 -19.87 -8.05 -10.20
C PHE A 41 -20.70 -9.05 -9.39
N ALA A 42 -20.05 -9.88 -8.57
CA ALA A 42 -20.71 -10.84 -7.70
C ALA A 42 -21.17 -10.23 -6.36
N ALA A 43 -20.63 -9.06 -5.99
CA ALA A 43 -21.02 -8.37 -4.77
C ALA A 43 -22.36 -7.64 -4.98
N SER A 44 -23.24 -7.64 -3.96
CA SER A 44 -24.39 -6.73 -3.95
C SER A 44 -23.91 -5.30 -3.71
N ILE A 45 -23.47 -4.63 -4.77
CA ILE A 45 -22.67 -3.39 -4.68
C ILE A 45 -23.43 -2.26 -4.00
N ASN A 46 -24.70 -2.03 -4.31
CA ASN A 46 -25.38 -0.84 -3.80
C ASN A 46 -25.47 -0.81 -2.27
N LYS A 47 -25.81 -1.93 -1.62
CA LYS A 47 -25.86 -2.00 -0.14
C LYS A 47 -24.48 -2.22 0.49
N THR A 48 -23.62 -3.02 -0.14
CA THR A 48 -22.31 -3.40 0.43
C THR A 48 -21.30 -2.27 0.31
N LEU A 49 -21.35 -1.49 -0.77
CA LEU A 49 -20.45 -0.36 -0.98
C LEU A 49 -20.78 0.80 -0.06
N GLN A 50 -22.06 1.15 0.06
CA GLN A 50 -22.49 2.25 0.93
C GLN A 50 -22.03 2.01 2.37
N ARG A 51 -22.17 0.77 2.86
CA ARG A 51 -21.66 0.37 4.19
C ARG A 51 -20.14 0.54 4.31
N LYS A 52 -19.36 0.26 3.26
CA LYS A 52 -17.90 0.45 3.27
C LYS A 52 -17.51 1.91 3.24
N ILE A 53 -18.22 2.73 2.46
CA ILE A 53 -18.03 4.18 2.40
C ILE A 53 -18.27 4.78 3.80
N GLU A 54 -19.38 4.39 4.44
CA GLU A 54 -19.74 4.83 5.79
C GLU A 54 -18.71 4.35 6.83
N PHE A 55 -18.31 3.09 6.77
CA PHE A 55 -17.28 2.53 7.65
C PHE A 55 -15.95 3.30 7.54
N LEU A 56 -15.45 3.52 6.32
CA LEU A 56 -14.21 4.27 6.11
C LEU A 56 -14.34 5.72 6.56
N GLY A 57 -15.52 6.33 6.38
CA GLY A 57 -15.85 7.64 6.93
C GLY A 57 -15.77 7.66 8.46
N GLY A 58 -16.28 6.62 9.13
CA GLY A 58 -16.20 6.44 10.58
C GLY A 58 -14.77 6.26 11.10
N VAL A 59 -13.86 5.74 10.27
CA VAL A 59 -12.42 5.61 10.58
C VAL A 59 -11.64 6.90 10.22
N GLY A 60 -12.32 7.98 9.84
CA GLY A 60 -11.69 9.27 9.54
C GLY A 60 -11.21 9.43 8.09
N VAL A 61 -11.53 8.49 7.18
CA VAL A 61 -11.26 8.64 5.75
C VAL A 61 -12.40 9.42 5.10
N SER A 62 -12.21 10.73 4.92
CA SER A 62 -13.18 11.60 4.25
C SER A 62 -13.57 11.07 2.86
N LYS A 63 -14.84 11.29 2.48
CA LYS A 63 -15.39 10.96 1.16
C LYS A 63 -14.55 11.52 0.01
N THR A 64 -13.92 12.68 0.21
CA THR A 64 -13.04 13.33 -0.77
C THR A 64 -11.78 12.50 -1.11
N PHE A 65 -11.34 11.61 -0.22
CA PHE A 65 -10.19 10.74 -0.44
C PHE A 65 -10.55 9.34 -0.94
N LEU A 66 -11.83 8.97 -0.90
CA LEU A 66 -12.29 7.63 -1.27
C LEU A 66 -11.97 7.25 -2.72
N PRO A 67 -12.12 8.14 -3.74
CA PRO A 67 -11.70 7.79 -5.10
C PRO A 67 -10.21 7.40 -5.16
N GLY A 68 -9.35 8.11 -4.43
CA GLY A 68 -7.93 7.79 -4.34
C GLY A 68 -7.65 6.44 -3.67
N VAL A 69 -8.41 6.10 -2.62
CA VAL A 69 -8.31 4.84 -1.87
C VAL A 69 -8.76 3.66 -2.73
N ILE A 70 -9.93 3.76 -3.36
CA ILE A 70 -10.51 2.72 -4.22
C ILE A 70 -9.62 2.48 -5.44
N ARG A 71 -9.13 3.53 -6.08
CA ARG A 71 -8.23 3.40 -7.24
C ARG A 71 -6.94 2.62 -6.91
N LYS A 72 -6.39 2.81 -5.71
CA LYS A 72 -5.16 2.14 -5.27
C LYS A 72 -5.43 0.69 -4.80
N TYR A 73 -6.59 0.45 -4.19
CA TYR A 73 -6.96 -0.84 -3.59
C TYR A 73 -8.46 -1.14 -3.83
N PRO A 74 -8.85 -1.52 -5.06
CA PRO A 74 -10.24 -1.80 -5.40
C PRO A 74 -10.80 -3.03 -4.68
N GLU A 75 -9.95 -3.97 -4.29
CA GLU A 75 -10.30 -5.19 -3.56
C GLU A 75 -10.90 -4.87 -2.17
N LEU A 76 -10.70 -3.64 -1.68
CA LEU A 76 -11.41 -3.07 -0.53
C LEU A 76 -12.93 -3.19 -0.68
N LEU A 77 -13.45 -3.05 -1.90
CA LEU A 77 -14.89 -3.05 -2.21
C LEU A 77 -15.52 -4.43 -2.11
N VAL A 78 -14.73 -5.50 -2.12
CA VAL A 78 -15.21 -6.88 -1.98
C VAL A 78 -14.76 -7.54 -0.66
N SER A 79 -13.88 -6.88 0.10
CA SER A 79 -13.39 -7.36 1.41
C SER A 79 -14.43 -7.31 2.54
N ASP A 80 -14.48 -8.32 3.40
CA ASP A 80 -15.35 -8.29 4.59
C ASP A 80 -14.91 -7.18 5.58
N ILE A 81 -15.85 -6.35 6.04
CA ILE A 81 -15.51 -5.25 6.97
C ILE A 81 -15.05 -5.81 8.31
N ASP A 82 -15.85 -6.69 8.91
CA ASP A 82 -15.70 -7.11 10.30
C ASP A 82 -14.54 -8.12 10.46
N LYS A 83 -14.40 -9.05 9.51
CA LYS A 83 -13.37 -10.09 9.48
C LYS A 83 -12.08 -9.63 8.85
N THR A 84 -12.15 -8.69 7.91
CA THR A 84 -10.95 -8.15 7.25
C THR A 84 -10.59 -6.80 7.82
N ILE A 85 -11.22 -5.73 7.33
CA ILE A 85 -10.73 -4.36 7.46
C ILE A 85 -10.63 -3.92 8.93
N LEU A 86 -11.67 -4.17 9.72
CA LEU A 86 -11.74 -3.80 11.13
C LEU A 86 -10.64 -4.47 11.95
N GLN A 87 -10.36 -5.76 11.71
CA GLN A 87 -9.29 -6.45 12.44
C GLN A 87 -7.92 -5.81 12.19
N ARG A 88 -7.66 -5.27 10.98
CA ARG A 88 -6.37 -4.63 10.65
C ARG A 88 -6.29 -3.27 11.33
N ILE A 89 -7.38 -2.51 11.35
CA ILE A 89 -7.46 -1.23 12.07
C ILE A 89 -7.25 -1.45 13.57
N MET A 90 -7.99 -2.37 14.18
CA MET A 90 -7.87 -2.68 15.60
C MET A 90 -6.45 -3.14 15.97
N TYR A 91 -5.82 -3.94 15.11
CA TYR A 91 -4.43 -4.33 15.29
C TYR A 91 -3.48 -3.11 15.29
N LEU A 92 -3.62 -2.19 14.32
CA LEU A 92 -2.81 -0.97 14.26
C LEU A 92 -3.05 -0.06 15.47
N MET A 93 -4.30 0.06 15.94
CA MET A 93 -4.63 0.81 17.16
C MET A 93 -3.99 0.18 18.40
N LYS A 94 -3.99 -1.16 18.50
CA LYS A 94 -3.33 -1.89 19.59
C LYS A 94 -1.82 -1.65 19.63
N LEU A 95 -1.20 -1.32 18.50
CA LEU A 95 0.21 -0.91 18.42
C LEU A 95 0.45 0.55 18.84
N GLY A 96 -0.59 1.27 19.27
CA GLY A 96 -0.51 2.65 19.74
C GLY A 96 -0.65 3.72 18.64
N LEU A 97 -1.13 3.35 17.45
CA LEU A 97 -1.45 4.32 16.41
C LEU A 97 -2.85 4.91 16.62
N SER A 98 -2.97 6.23 16.47
CA SER A 98 -4.26 6.93 16.55
C SER A 98 -5.16 6.66 15.33
N GLU A 99 -6.45 6.96 15.43
CA GLU A 99 -7.36 6.89 14.29
C GLU A 99 -6.90 7.84 13.18
N GLU A 100 -6.39 9.02 13.52
CA GLU A 100 -5.84 9.99 12.58
C GLU A 100 -4.61 9.45 11.85
N ASP A 101 -3.70 8.79 12.56
CA ASP A 101 -2.54 8.14 11.96
C ASP A 101 -3.00 7.05 10.97
N ILE A 102 -3.95 6.21 11.36
CA ILE A 102 -4.47 5.12 10.50
C ILE A 102 -5.20 5.69 9.28
N ALA A 103 -6.04 6.70 9.46
CA ALA A 103 -6.73 7.39 8.36
C ALA A 103 -5.72 7.97 7.36
N TYR A 104 -4.65 8.60 7.88
CA TYR A 104 -3.55 9.11 7.06
C TYR A 104 -2.87 7.99 6.25
N MET A 105 -2.57 6.87 6.89
CA MET A 105 -1.94 5.71 6.25
C MET A 105 -2.84 5.11 5.16
N VAL A 106 -4.14 4.95 5.42
CA VAL A 106 -5.11 4.41 4.44
C VAL A 106 -5.24 5.34 3.23
N ARG A 107 -5.32 6.66 3.45
CA ARG A 107 -5.37 7.66 2.38
C ARG A 107 -4.13 7.63 1.49
N THR A 108 -2.95 7.56 2.10
CA THR A 108 -1.67 7.60 1.38
C THR A 108 -1.35 6.25 0.72
N PHE A 109 -1.73 5.15 1.35
CA PHE A 109 -1.42 3.78 0.93
C PHE A 109 -2.51 2.77 1.38
N SER A 110 -3.63 2.77 0.67
CA SER A 110 -4.77 1.88 0.97
C SER A 110 -4.52 0.37 0.88
N PRO A 111 -3.55 -0.17 0.09
CA PRO A 111 -3.25 -1.60 0.12
C PRO A 111 -2.84 -2.13 1.50
N LEU A 112 -2.49 -1.24 2.44
CA LEU A 112 -2.28 -1.57 3.86
C LEU A 112 -3.37 -2.49 4.42
N LEU A 113 -4.64 -2.23 4.09
CA LEU A 113 -5.80 -2.95 4.62
C LEU A 113 -5.91 -4.39 4.08
N GLY A 114 -5.22 -4.70 2.98
CA GLY A 114 -5.17 -6.02 2.38
C GLY A 114 -4.10 -6.94 2.97
N TYR A 115 -3.16 -6.41 3.75
CA TYR A 115 -2.10 -7.22 4.34
C TYR A 115 -2.60 -8.06 5.52
N SER A 116 -2.17 -9.31 5.58
CA SER A 116 -2.47 -10.19 6.71
C SER A 116 -1.73 -9.71 7.95
N ILE A 117 -2.40 -9.80 9.10
CA ILE A 117 -1.79 -9.41 10.38
C ILE A 117 -0.60 -10.32 10.67
N GLU A 118 -0.83 -11.64 10.71
CA GLU A 118 0.21 -12.61 11.07
C GLU A 118 1.28 -12.79 10.00
N GLY A 119 0.91 -12.73 8.72
CA GLY A 119 1.86 -12.99 7.63
C GLY A 119 2.67 -11.78 7.19
N VAL A 120 2.19 -10.56 7.44
CA VAL A 120 2.81 -9.35 6.89
C VAL A 120 2.98 -8.26 7.94
N LEU A 121 1.91 -7.81 8.59
CA LEU A 121 1.98 -6.64 9.47
C LEU A 121 2.82 -6.92 10.71
N ARG A 122 2.55 -8.02 11.42
CA ARG A 122 3.22 -8.38 12.66
C ARG A 122 4.72 -8.64 12.47
N PRO A 123 5.18 -9.52 11.56
CA PRO A 123 6.62 -9.77 11.40
C PRO A 123 7.41 -8.51 11.02
N LYS A 124 6.79 -7.60 10.25
CA LYS A 124 7.44 -6.35 9.84
C LYS A 124 7.46 -5.31 10.96
N ILE A 125 6.42 -5.24 11.79
CA ILE A 125 6.42 -4.39 12.99
C ILE A 125 7.44 -4.90 14.01
N GLU A 126 7.49 -6.21 14.26
CA GLU A 126 8.46 -6.82 15.17
C GLU A 126 9.89 -6.54 14.71
N PHE A 127 10.19 -6.68 13.42
CA PHE A 127 11.51 -6.34 12.89
C PHE A 127 11.83 -4.84 13.02
N LEU A 128 10.86 -3.96 12.78
CA LEU A 128 11.03 -2.51 12.95
C LEU A 128 11.39 -2.13 14.39
N VAL A 129 10.66 -2.68 15.36
CA VAL A 129 10.84 -2.31 16.78
C VAL A 129 12.03 -3.04 17.39
N ASN A 130 12.14 -4.36 17.20
CA ASN A 130 13.11 -5.18 17.92
C ASN A 130 14.48 -5.21 17.25
N SER A 131 14.55 -5.09 15.92
CA SER A 131 15.82 -5.16 15.19
C SER A 131 16.29 -3.79 14.72
N MET A 132 15.39 -2.96 14.19
CA MET A 132 15.78 -1.59 13.78
C MET A 132 15.75 -0.59 14.92
N GLU A 133 15.19 -0.94 16.08
CA GLU A 133 15.06 -0.06 17.25
C GLU A 133 14.30 1.25 16.91
N LYS A 134 13.32 1.16 16.00
CA LYS A 134 12.52 2.29 15.52
C LYS A 134 11.12 2.29 16.15
N PRO A 135 10.55 3.47 16.44
CA PRO A 135 9.19 3.55 16.94
C PRO A 135 8.19 3.08 15.88
N VAL A 136 7.07 2.49 16.31
CA VAL A 136 5.97 2.10 15.41
C VAL A 136 5.51 3.28 14.55
N ARG A 137 5.53 4.51 15.10
CA ARG A 137 5.11 5.73 14.40
C ARG A 137 5.89 6.00 13.09
N ASP A 138 7.09 5.45 12.90
CA ASP A 138 7.84 5.56 11.63
C ASP A 138 7.03 5.00 10.44
N VAL A 139 6.16 4.00 10.65
CA VAL A 139 5.32 3.46 9.56
C VAL A 139 4.23 4.42 9.10
N VAL A 140 3.84 5.41 9.92
CA VAL A 140 2.85 6.43 9.54
C VAL A 140 3.42 7.31 8.44
N GLY A 141 4.69 7.72 8.59
CA GLY A 141 5.40 8.52 7.59
C GLY A 141 5.72 7.75 6.30
N TYR A 142 5.80 6.41 6.37
CA TYR A 142 6.09 5.58 5.20
C TYR A 142 5.35 4.23 5.19
N PRO A 143 4.02 4.22 4.98
CA PRO A 143 3.21 2.99 5.09
C PRO A 143 3.54 1.95 4.03
N ARG A 144 4.16 2.38 2.92
CA ARG A 144 4.70 1.50 1.87
C ARG A 144 5.72 0.50 2.41
N TYR A 145 6.29 0.73 3.60
CA TYR A 145 7.07 -0.25 4.35
C TYR A 145 6.48 -1.68 4.28
N PHE A 146 5.17 -1.81 4.48
CA PHE A 146 4.48 -3.10 4.46
C PHE A 146 4.40 -3.78 3.09
N SER A 147 4.71 -3.07 2.00
CA SER A 147 4.76 -3.66 0.66
C SER A 147 6.08 -4.36 0.33
N TYR A 148 7.17 -4.00 1.01
CA TYR A 148 8.48 -4.56 0.69
C TYR A 148 8.67 -5.92 1.34
N SER A 149 9.33 -6.85 0.64
CA SER A 149 9.66 -8.15 1.20
C SER A 149 10.59 -8.00 2.41
N LEU A 150 10.21 -8.64 3.52
CA LEU A 150 11.01 -8.62 4.74
C LEU A 150 12.39 -9.24 4.50
N GLU A 151 12.43 -10.42 3.88
CA GLU A 151 13.67 -11.17 3.62
C GLU A 151 14.46 -10.63 2.44
N LYS A 152 13.79 -10.22 1.35
CA LYS A 152 14.50 -9.87 0.11
C LYS A 152 14.95 -8.41 0.03
N LYS A 153 14.33 -7.50 0.81
CA LYS A 153 14.63 -6.05 0.69
C LYS A 153 14.85 -5.37 2.04
N ILE A 154 13.98 -5.60 3.02
CA ILE A 154 14.05 -4.88 4.30
C ILE A 154 15.29 -5.31 5.09
N LYS A 155 15.46 -6.60 5.38
CA LYS A 155 16.60 -7.13 6.13
C LYS A 155 17.95 -6.85 5.45
N PRO A 156 18.15 -7.15 4.16
CA PRO A 156 19.45 -6.92 3.50
C PRO A 156 19.89 -5.45 3.58
N ARG A 157 18.97 -4.51 3.30
CA ARG A 157 19.29 -3.07 3.36
C ARG A 157 19.53 -2.58 4.78
N PHE A 158 18.76 -3.05 5.75
CA PHE A 158 18.98 -2.74 7.16
C PHE A 158 20.39 -3.14 7.61
N TRP A 159 20.83 -4.37 7.32
CA TRP A 159 22.14 -4.86 7.77
C TRP A 159 23.33 -4.11 7.14
N VAL A 160 23.19 -3.67 5.88
CA VAL A 160 24.19 -2.79 5.23
C VAL A 160 24.33 -1.48 5.99
N LEU A 161 23.21 -0.84 6.33
CA LEU A 161 23.21 0.46 7.02
C LEU A 161 23.67 0.33 8.48
N LYS A 162 23.22 -0.71 9.20
CA LYS A 162 23.62 -0.96 10.60
C LYS A 162 25.11 -1.22 10.72
N THR A 163 25.71 -2.02 9.82
CA THR A 163 27.16 -2.31 9.81
C THR A 163 28.01 -1.05 9.59
N ARG A 164 27.45 -0.06 8.89
CA ARG A 164 28.13 1.20 8.56
C ARG A 164 27.78 2.34 9.53
N ASP A 165 26.97 2.04 10.56
CA ASP A 165 26.45 3.02 11.53
C ASP A 165 25.77 4.25 10.88
N ILE A 166 25.06 4.02 9.78
CA ILE A 166 24.37 5.09 9.03
C ILE A 166 22.96 5.25 9.60
N LYS A 167 22.59 6.48 9.97
CA LYS A 167 21.20 6.82 10.31
C LYS A 167 20.34 6.91 9.05
N PHE A 168 19.12 6.39 9.10
CA PHE A 168 18.20 6.38 7.96
C PHE A 168 16.73 6.52 8.38
N SER A 169 15.92 7.11 7.48
CA SER A 169 14.46 6.92 7.51
C SER A 169 14.05 5.68 6.71
N LEU A 170 12.85 5.16 6.95
CA LEU A 170 12.32 4.04 6.16
C LEU A 170 12.22 4.38 4.66
N LYS A 171 11.93 5.65 4.34
CA LYS A 171 11.84 6.13 2.97
C LYS A 171 13.22 6.14 2.32
N ASP A 172 14.26 6.63 3.01
CA ASP A 172 15.62 6.68 2.45
C ASP A 172 16.17 5.29 2.20
N MET A 173 15.89 4.34 3.10
CA MET A 173 16.34 2.96 2.99
C MET A 173 15.60 2.19 1.89
N LEU A 174 14.28 2.34 1.75
CA LEU A 174 13.45 1.44 0.96
C LEU A 174 12.85 2.06 -0.31
N GLY A 175 12.74 3.39 -0.36
CA GLY A 175 12.18 4.12 -1.49
C GLY A 175 13.05 4.08 -2.75
N LYS A 176 14.36 3.89 -2.57
CA LYS A 176 15.35 3.81 -3.64
C LYS A 176 15.32 2.46 -4.37
N ASN A 177 15.67 2.44 -5.64
CA ASN A 177 16.01 1.19 -6.35
C ASN A 177 17.35 0.63 -5.81
N ASP A 178 17.85 -0.48 -6.36
CA ASP A 178 19.05 -1.13 -5.83
C ASP A 178 20.31 -0.35 -6.21
N GLU A 179 20.35 0.23 -7.41
CA GLU A 179 21.44 1.05 -7.91
C GLU A 179 21.63 2.34 -7.10
N GLU A 180 20.54 3.07 -6.86
CA GLU A 180 20.50 4.29 -6.04
C GLU A 180 20.94 3.99 -4.60
N PHE A 181 20.39 2.91 -4.02
CA PHE A 181 20.77 2.49 -2.68
C PHE A 181 22.26 2.14 -2.58
N ALA A 182 22.79 1.43 -3.58
CA ALA A 182 24.20 1.05 -3.63
C ALA A 182 25.13 2.25 -3.86
N ALA A 183 24.74 3.18 -4.74
CA ALA A 183 25.51 4.39 -5.00
C ALA A 183 25.66 5.25 -3.74
N GLU A 184 24.56 5.42 -2.99
CA GLU A 184 24.54 6.26 -1.80
C GLU A 184 25.18 5.59 -0.58
N PHE A 185 24.86 4.32 -0.32
CA PHE A 185 25.23 3.68 0.95
C PHE A 185 26.32 2.65 0.84
N MET A 186 26.59 2.12 -0.36
CA MET A 186 27.63 1.09 -0.57
C MET A 186 28.93 1.65 -1.14
N GLY A 187 28.94 2.89 -1.67
CA GLY A 187 30.12 3.56 -2.20
C GLY A 187 30.47 3.17 -3.64
N ILE A 188 29.58 2.41 -4.31
CA ILE A 188 29.80 1.88 -5.67
C ILE A 188 29.82 3.01 -6.72
N GLY A 189 29.18 4.15 -6.44
CA GLY A 189 29.15 5.32 -7.34
C GLY A 189 30.48 6.08 -7.48
N ARG A 190 31.50 5.79 -6.66
CA ARG A 190 32.83 6.45 -6.77
C ARG A 190 33.85 5.68 -7.61
N MET A 191 33.56 4.45 -8.04
CA MET A 191 34.51 3.60 -8.79
C MET A 191 34.36 3.67 -10.32
N LEU A 192 33.39 4.41 -10.87
CA LEU A 192 33.14 4.51 -12.31
C LEU A 192 33.72 5.76 -13.00
N VAL A 193 34.67 6.45 -12.37
CA VAL A 193 35.52 7.38 -13.13
C VAL A 193 36.66 6.58 -13.72
N CYS A 194 36.50 6.09 -14.95
CA CYS A 194 37.65 5.64 -15.73
C CYS A 194 38.65 6.81 -15.78
N PRO A 195 39.93 6.60 -15.42
CA PRO A 195 40.92 7.64 -15.59
C PRO A 195 40.97 8.03 -17.07
N PRO A 196 41.15 9.32 -17.40
CA PRO A 196 41.32 9.73 -18.79
C PRO A 196 42.50 8.95 -19.36
N VAL A 197 42.27 8.30 -20.49
CA VAL A 197 43.31 7.61 -21.24
C VAL A 197 44.37 8.66 -21.56
N SER A 198 45.57 8.50 -21.00
CA SER A 198 46.72 9.31 -21.38
C SER A 198 47.05 8.95 -22.82
N SER A 199 46.54 9.75 -23.76
CA SER A 199 47.03 9.81 -25.12
C SER A 199 48.48 10.31 -25.05
N ASN A 200 49.42 9.36 -25.06
CA ASN A 200 50.80 9.65 -25.40
C ASN A 200 50.85 9.96 -26.90
N ASP A 201 50.66 11.23 -27.23
CA ASP A 201 51.19 11.77 -28.48
C ASP A 201 52.66 12.10 -28.22
N SER A 202 53.54 11.24 -28.72
CA SER A 202 54.96 11.52 -28.88
C SER A 202 55.26 11.43 -30.37
N LEU A 203 55.59 12.61 -30.91
CA LEU A 203 56.21 12.97 -32.19
C LEU A 203 56.59 11.83 -33.17
#